data_AF-A0A1A8F9I4-F1
#
_entry.id   AF-A0A1A8F9I4-F1
#
_cell.length_a   1.000
_cell.length_b   1.000
_cell.length_c   1.000
_cell.angle_alpha   90.00
_cell.angle_beta   90.00
_cell.angle_gamma   90.00
#
_symmetry.space_group_name_H-M   'P 1'
#
loop_
_entity.id
_entity.type
_entity.pdbx_description
1 polymer ?
#
loop_
_entity_poly.entity_id
_entity_poly.type
_entity_poly.pdbx_seq_one_letter_code
_entity_poly.pdbx_strand_id
1 'polypeptide(L)' 'MPELISVTEFITETNEDYKAPTTSSFTTRMSHCRNTVTALEEVLDQDRS' A
#
# COMPACT_ATOMS: atom_id res chain seq x y z
N MET A 1 -1.79 16.21 0.02
CA MET A 1 -2.44 15.07 0.67
C MET A 1 -1.65 13.84 0.22
N PRO A 2 -1.09 13.02 1.13
CA PRO A 2 -0.33 11.84 0.71
C PRO A 2 -1.25 10.92 -0.09
N GLU A 3 -0.76 10.39 -1.21
CA GLU A 3 -1.49 9.36 -1.95
C GLU A 3 -1.47 8.07 -1.13
N LEU A 4 -2.65 7.52 -0.85
CA LEU A 4 -2.88 6.30 -0.08
C LEU A 4 -3.48 5.23 -0.99
N ILE A 5 -3.34 3.97 -0.60
CA ILE A 5 -3.93 2.82 -1.27
C ILE A 5 -4.70 2.00 -0.24
N SER A 6 -5.90 1.53 -0.58
CA SER A 6 -6.61 0.62 0.32
C SER A 6 -5.94 -0.75 0.37
N VAL A 7 -6.19 -1.51 1.44
CA VAL A 7 -5.69 -2.89 1.57
C VAL A 7 -6.18 -3.77 0.42
N THR A 8 -7.42 -3.58 -0.04
CA THR A 8 -8.00 -4.34 -1.15
C THR A 8 -7.32 -4.04 -2.48
N GLU A 9 -7.02 -2.77 -2.77
CA GLU A 9 -6.27 -2.37 -3.96
C GLU A 9 -4.85 -2.93 -3.92
N PHE A 10 -4.17 -2.86 -2.77
CA PHE A 10 -2.85 -3.45 -2.60
C PHE A 10 -2.82 -4.96 -2.88
N ILE A 11 -3.79 -5.71 -2.32
CA ILE A 11 -3.91 -7.16 -2.53
C ILE A 11 -4.18 -7.47 -4.00
N THR A 12 -5.02 -6.68 -4.66
CA THR A 12 -5.36 -6.87 -6.07
C THR A 12 -4.13 -6.66 -6.94
N GLU A 13 -3.43 -5.54 -6.74
CA GLU A 13 -2.23 -5.20 -7.51
C GLU A 13 -1.12 -6.24 -7.31
N THR A 14 -0.80 -6.60 -6.06
CA THR A 14 0.23 -7.62 -5.78
C THR A 14 -0.10 -8.99 -6.36
N ASN A 15 -1.39 -9.36 -6.43
CA ASN A 15 -1.83 -10.61 -7.04
C ASN A 15 -1.71 -10.56 -8.58
N GLU A 16 -2.01 -9.43 -9.20
CA GLU A 16 -1.81 -9.22 -10.64
C GLU A 16 -0.32 -9.24 -11.00
N ASP A 17 0.51 -8.53 -10.24
CA ASP A 17 1.97 -8.52 -10.38
C ASP A 17 2.56 -9.93 -10.24
N TYR A 18 2.06 -10.72 -9.29
CA TYR A 18 2.47 -12.12 -9.10
C TYR A 18 2.12 -13.00 -10.32
N LYS A 19 0.95 -12.80 -10.93
CA LYS A 19 0.50 -13.55 -12.11
C LYS A 19 1.17 -13.11 -13.41
N ALA A 20 1.61 -11.86 -13.49
CA ALA A 20 2.20 -11.26 -14.68
C ALA A 20 3.47 -10.44 -14.34
N PRO A 21 4.56 -11.10 -13.92
CA PRO A 21 5.74 -10.42 -13.38
C PRO A 21 6.45 -9.51 -14.40
N THR A 22 6.34 -9.78 -15.70
CA THR A 22 6.93 -8.95 -16.76
C THR A 22 6.20 -7.64 -17.01
N THR A 23 4.95 -7.52 -16.58
CA THR A 23 4.13 -6.30 -16.70
C THR A 23 3.90 -5.64 -15.35
N SER A 24 4.65 -6.03 -14.34
CA SER A 24 4.44 -5.54 -12.99
C SER A 24 4.65 -4.03 -12.89
N SER A 25 3.69 -3.33 -12.29
CA SER A 25 3.76 -1.89 -12.01
C SER A 25 4.01 -1.59 -10.54
N PHE A 26 4.22 -2.62 -9.71
CA PHE A 26 4.31 -2.54 -8.26
C PHE A 26 5.21 -1.41 -7.73
N THR A 27 6.36 -1.18 -8.38
CA THR A 27 7.33 -0.14 -7.99
C THR A 27 6.73 1.27 -8.00
N THR A 28 5.74 1.51 -8.85
CA THR A 28 5.04 2.80 -8.98
C THR A 28 4.07 3.05 -7.82
N ARG A 29 3.56 1.98 -7.19
CA ARG A 29 2.58 2.07 -6.09
C ARG A 29 3.20 1.89 -4.72
N MET A 30 4.46 1.50 -4.66
CA MET A 30 5.19 1.26 -3.43
C MET A 30 5.29 2.50 -2.51
N SER A 31 5.29 3.71 -3.07
CA SER A 31 5.15 4.95 -2.28
C SER A 31 3.82 5.03 -1.53
N HIS A 32 2.71 4.65 -2.18
CA HIS A 32 1.37 4.71 -1.61
C HIS A 32 1.19 3.65 -0.53
N CYS A 33 1.77 2.46 -0.74
CA CYS A 33 1.83 1.41 0.27
C CYS A 33 2.53 1.92 1.54
N ARG A 34 3.71 2.55 1.40
CA ARG A 34 4.44 3.13 2.54
C ARG A 34 3.63 4.20 3.25
N ASN A 35 3.03 5.13 2.51
CA ASN A 35 2.20 6.19 3.09
C ASN A 35 1.01 5.62 3.87
N THR A 36 0.39 4.56 3.36
CA THR A 36 -0.75 3.89 4.02
C THR A 36 -0.30 3.21 5.31
N VAL A 37 0.83 2.51 5.30
CA VAL A 37 1.40 1.92 6.52
C VAL A 37 1.69 2.99 7.57
N THR A 38 2.36 4.10 7.19
CA THR A 38 2.64 5.21 8.11
C THR A 38 1.36 5.79 8.69
N ALA A 39 0.33 6.04 7.88
CA ALA A 39 -0.94 6.56 8.38
C ALA A 39 -1.65 5.59 9.35
N LEU A 40 -1.57 4.28 9.11
CA LEU A 40 -2.10 3.27 10.03
C LEU A 40 -1.31 3.21 11.34
N GLU A 41 0.02 3.29 11.28
CA GLU A 41 0.89 3.33 12.45
C GLU A 41 0.59 4.57 13.31
N GLU A 42 0.44 5.75 12.70
CA GLU A 42 0.10 6.99 13.42
C GLU A 42 -1.23 6.90 14.18
N VAL A 43 -2.26 6.30 13.57
CA VAL A 43 -3.56 6.10 14.23
C VAL A 43 -3.45 5.10 15.38
N LEU A 44 -2.72 3.99 15.17
CA LEU A 44 -2.52 2.99 16.21
C LEU A 44 -1.70 3.52 17.39
N ASP A 45 -0.75 4.42 17.15
CA ASP A 45 0.03 5.08 18.20
C ASP A 45 -0.83 6.06 19.01
N GLN A 46 -1.77 6.77 18.37
CA GLN A 46 -2.75 7.61 19.08
C GLN A 46 -3.67 6.79 20.00
N ASP A 47 -4.10 5.60 19.57
CA ASP A 47 -4.94 4.72 20.39
C ASP A 47 -4.19 4.11 21.60
N ARG A 48 -2.84 4.16 21.60
CA ARG A 48 -2.00 3.66 22.69
C ARG A 48 -1.65 4.70 23.75
N SER A 49 -1.92 5.98 23.50
CA SER A 49 -1.64 7.11 24.42
C SER A 49 -2.82 7.46 25.30
#